data_AF-A0AAF0BR53-F1
#
_entry.id   AF-A0AAF0BR53-F1
#
_cell.length_a   1.000
_cell.length_b   1.000
_cell.length_c   1.000
_cell.angle_alpha   90.00
_cell.angle_beta   90.00
_cell.angle_gamma   90.00
#
_symmetry.space_group_name_H-M   'P 1'
#
loop_
_entity.id
_entity.type
_entity.pdbx_description
1 polymer ?
#
loop_
_entity_poly.entity_id
_entity_poly.type
_entity_poly.pdbx_seq_one_letter_code
_entity_poly.pdbx_strand_id
1 'polypeptide(L)'
;MSIEDLVDDFWRDALRSNATGEEAQAKWLAFVQGLQDRVAYFPKEAQDEVFLRAVTHNAQCIGMARVDLDALRQRLGVPVSHNKLVEAAADTVIRETLGLGMGALFRIFR
;
A
#
# COMPACT_ATOMS: atom_id res chain seq x y z
N MET A 1 -1.27 -7.42 -15.55
CA MET A 1 -0.72 -6.78 -14.34
C MET A 1 -1.36 -7.47 -13.15
N SER A 2 -0.56 -8.03 -12.26
CA SER A 2 -1.05 -8.74 -11.07
C SER A 2 -1.51 -7.75 -9.99
N ILE A 3 -2.22 -8.24 -8.97
CA ILE A 3 -2.61 -7.40 -7.82
C ILE A 3 -1.38 -6.96 -7.04
N GLU A 4 -0.39 -7.84 -6.95
CA GLU A 4 0.90 -7.62 -6.32
C GLU A 4 1.67 -6.50 -7.03
N ASP A 5 1.67 -6.48 -8.38
CA ASP A 5 2.27 -5.40 -9.16
C ASP A 5 1.62 -4.05 -8.86
N LEU A 6 0.29 -4.02 -8.67
CA LEU A 6 -0.44 -2.78 -8.35
C LEU A 6 -0.10 -2.26 -6.95
N VAL A 7 0.09 -3.15 -5.99
CA VAL A 7 0.55 -2.79 -4.65
C VAL A 7 2.00 -2.29 -4.69
N ASP A 8 2.87 -2.96 -5.46
CA ASP A 8 4.25 -2.52 -5.65
C ASP A 8 4.32 -1.15 -6.36
N ASP A 9 3.44 -0.88 -7.32
CA ASP A 9 3.28 0.42 -7.98
C ASP A 9 2.89 1.50 -6.96
N PHE A 10 1.91 1.21 -6.08
CA PHE A 10 1.52 2.12 -5.00
C PHE A 10 2.70 2.45 -4.09
N TRP A 11 3.46 1.45 -3.64
CA TRP A 11 4.62 1.68 -2.78
C TRP A 11 5.73 2.45 -3.50
N ARG A 12 5.97 2.17 -4.79
CA ARG A 12 6.92 2.96 -5.59
C ARG A 12 6.52 4.43 -5.65
N ASP A 13 5.25 4.72 -5.89
CA ASP A 13 4.76 6.10 -5.92
C ASP A 13 4.88 6.77 -4.55
N ALA A 14 4.45 6.09 -3.48
CA ALA A 14 4.52 6.60 -2.12
C ALA A 14 5.98 6.94 -1.71
N LEU A 15 6.92 6.04 -2.01
CA LEU A 15 8.34 6.23 -1.67
C LEU A 15 9.05 7.28 -2.54
N ARG A 16 8.57 7.53 -3.77
CA ARG A 16 9.12 8.56 -4.67
C ARG A 16 8.57 9.95 -4.37
N SER A 17 7.28 10.02 -4.04
CA SER A 17 6.60 11.28 -3.73
C SER A 17 6.91 11.79 -2.32
N ASN A 18 7.48 10.95 -1.45
CA ASN A 18 7.63 11.24 -0.03
C ASN A 18 6.31 11.64 0.62
N ALA A 19 5.21 11.02 0.17
CA ALA A 19 3.87 11.32 0.68
C ALA A 19 3.85 11.13 2.21
N THR A 20 3.31 12.10 2.92
CA THR A 20 3.20 12.08 4.40
C THR A 20 1.79 12.41 4.84
N GLY A 21 1.42 11.97 6.04
CA GLY A 21 0.16 12.28 6.71
C GLY A 21 -1.06 12.05 5.83
N GLU A 22 -1.88 13.09 5.68
CA GLU A 22 -3.12 13.08 4.90
C GLU A 22 -2.90 12.72 3.42
N GLU A 23 -1.75 13.07 2.83
CA GLU A 23 -1.45 12.73 1.44
C GLU A 23 -1.27 11.22 1.26
N ALA A 24 -0.51 10.59 2.16
CA ALA A 24 -0.32 9.15 2.16
C ALA A 24 -1.66 8.40 2.34
N GLN A 25 -2.50 8.89 3.25
CA GLN A 25 -3.84 8.40 3.46
C GLN A 25 -4.72 8.55 2.22
N ALA A 26 -4.72 9.72 1.58
CA ALA A 26 -5.51 9.97 0.37
C ALA A 26 -5.08 9.06 -0.79
N LYS A 27 -3.77 8.85 -0.98
CA LYS A 27 -3.25 7.93 -2.00
C LYS A 27 -3.67 6.48 -1.74
N TRP A 28 -3.64 6.04 -0.48
CA TRP A 28 -4.10 4.71 -0.12
C TRP A 28 -5.60 4.52 -0.40
N LEU A 29 -6.44 5.49 -0.02
CA LEU A 29 -7.87 5.44 -0.30
C LEU A 29 -8.15 5.42 -1.81
N ALA A 30 -7.44 6.25 -2.59
CA ALA A 30 -7.56 6.26 -4.04
C ALA A 30 -7.18 4.91 -4.66
N PHE A 31 -6.13 4.26 -4.15
CA PHE A 31 -5.73 2.92 -4.56
C PHE A 31 -6.82 1.88 -4.28
N VAL A 32 -7.38 1.86 -3.06
CA VAL A 32 -8.45 0.91 -2.68
C VAL A 32 -9.72 1.15 -3.51
N GLN A 33 -10.11 2.41 -3.71
CA GLN A 33 -11.24 2.77 -4.58
C GLN A 33 -11.02 2.27 -6.01
N GLY A 34 -9.82 2.47 -6.55
CA GLY A 34 -9.46 2.00 -7.89
C GLY A 34 -9.47 0.47 -8.03
N LEU A 35 -9.11 -0.27 -6.96
CA LEU A 35 -9.28 -1.72 -6.93
C LEU A 35 -10.76 -2.10 -6.92
N GLN A 36 -11.59 -1.44 -6.09
CA GLN A 36 -13.03 -1.68 -6.01
C GLN A 36 -13.71 -1.48 -7.35
N ASP A 37 -13.42 -0.37 -8.04
CA ASP A 37 -14.01 -0.06 -9.34
C ASP A 37 -13.65 -1.13 -10.41
N ARG A 38 -12.43 -1.68 -10.35
CA ARG A 38 -11.98 -2.75 -11.27
C ARG A 38 -12.69 -4.07 -11.06
N VAL A 39 -13.05 -4.38 -9.82
CA VAL A 39 -13.68 -5.66 -9.47
C VAL A 39 -15.20 -5.56 -9.27
N ALA A 40 -15.78 -4.37 -9.40
CA ALA A 40 -17.20 -4.09 -9.11
C ALA A 40 -18.19 -5.02 -9.84
N TYR A 41 -17.82 -5.51 -11.02
CA TYR A 41 -18.64 -6.39 -11.85
C TYR A 41 -18.36 -7.89 -11.63
N PHE A 42 -17.40 -8.25 -10.78
CA PHE A 42 -17.08 -9.64 -10.48
C PHE A 42 -17.99 -10.22 -9.39
N PRO A 43 -18.15 -11.56 -9.33
CA PRO A 43 -18.78 -12.22 -8.18
C PRO A 43 -18.05 -11.87 -6.88
N LYS A 44 -18.78 -11.84 -5.77
CA LYS A 44 -18.26 -11.40 -4.47
C LYS A 44 -17.00 -12.18 -4.06
N GLU A 45 -17.00 -13.49 -4.28
CA GLU A 45 -15.86 -14.36 -3.95
C GLU A 45 -14.58 -13.94 -4.69
N ALA A 46 -14.71 -13.51 -5.95
CA ALA A 46 -13.59 -13.04 -6.75
C ALA A 46 -13.13 -11.62 -6.34
N GLN A 47 -14.07 -10.76 -5.90
CA GLN A 47 -13.71 -9.47 -5.30
C GLN A 47 -12.91 -9.70 -4.02
N ASP A 48 -13.39 -10.60 -3.15
CA ASP A 48 -12.77 -10.90 -1.87
C ASP A 48 -11.36 -11.46 -2.04
N GLU A 49 -11.14 -12.36 -3.02
CA GLU A 49 -9.82 -12.89 -3.35
C GLU A 49 -8.85 -11.77 -3.78
N VAL A 50 -9.29 -10.84 -4.63
CA VAL A 50 -8.47 -9.71 -5.07
C VAL A 50 -8.05 -8.84 -3.90
N PHE A 51 -9.01 -8.47 -3.03
CA PHE A 51 -8.70 -7.66 -1.86
C PHE A 51 -7.79 -8.41 -0.88
N LEU A 52 -8.03 -9.70 -0.62
CA LEU A 52 -7.17 -10.49 0.26
C LEU A 52 -5.72 -10.52 -0.22
N ARG A 53 -5.51 -10.69 -1.53
CA ARG A 53 -4.17 -10.65 -2.15
C ARG A 53 -3.51 -9.29 -2.02
N ALA A 54 -4.23 -8.21 -2.33
CA ALA A 54 -3.71 -6.84 -2.20
C ALA A 54 -3.24 -6.55 -0.77
N VAL A 55 -4.03 -6.97 0.21
CA VAL A 55 -3.78 -6.73 1.63
C VAL A 55 -2.62 -7.56 2.14
N THR A 56 -2.58 -8.84 1.76
CA THR A 56 -1.49 -9.74 2.14
C THR A 56 -0.17 -9.21 1.62
N HIS A 57 -0.12 -8.79 0.35
CA HIS A 57 1.10 -8.24 -0.23
C HIS A 57 1.47 -6.89 0.39
N ASN A 58 0.48 -6.02 0.65
CA ASN A 58 0.72 -4.75 1.34
C ASN A 58 1.30 -4.97 2.75
N ALA A 59 0.79 -5.95 3.51
CA ALA A 59 1.31 -6.31 4.82
C ALA A 59 2.77 -6.79 4.75
N GLN A 60 3.16 -7.50 3.68
CA GLN A 60 4.56 -7.88 3.46
C GLN A 60 5.45 -6.66 3.20
N CYS A 61 5.01 -5.72 2.36
CA CYS A 61 5.74 -4.47 2.11
C CYS A 61 5.92 -3.66 3.39
N ILE A 62 4.86 -3.52 4.20
CA ILE A 62 4.90 -2.86 5.51
C ILE A 62 5.86 -3.58 6.45
N GLY A 63 5.77 -4.90 6.54
CA GLY A 63 6.65 -5.72 7.39
C GLY A 63 8.12 -5.51 7.05
N MET A 64 8.45 -5.46 5.76
CA MET A 64 9.79 -5.15 5.27
C MET A 64 10.20 -3.73 5.64
N ALA A 65 9.36 -2.74 5.34
CA ALA A 65 9.68 -1.33 5.58
C ALA A 65 9.91 -0.99 7.07
N ARG A 66 9.22 -1.68 7.98
CA ARG A 66 9.39 -1.51 9.43
C ARG A 66 10.74 -2.02 9.95
N VAL A 67 11.33 -3.00 9.27
CA VAL A 67 12.63 -3.59 9.65
C VAL A 67 13.76 -2.90 8.89
N ASP A 68 13.56 -2.71 7.59
CA ASP A 68 14.54 -2.15 6.67
C ASP A 68 13.81 -1.51 5.47
N LEU A 69 13.64 -0.19 5.54
CA LEU A 69 13.04 0.60 4.47
C LEU A 69 13.85 0.55 3.18
N ASP A 70 15.17 0.44 3.28
CA ASP A 70 16.06 0.37 2.13
C ASP A 70 15.96 -0.99 1.43
N ALA A 71 15.74 -2.08 2.17
CA ALA A 71 15.41 -3.37 1.59
C ALA A 71 14.12 -3.31 0.76
N LEU A 72 13.08 -2.60 1.24
CA LEU A 72 11.87 -2.40 0.44
C LEU A 72 12.15 -1.59 -0.83
N ARG A 73 12.92 -0.50 -0.73
CA ARG A 73 13.32 0.32 -1.89
C ARG A 73 14.06 -0.50 -2.93
N GLN A 74 15.04 -1.29 -2.51
CA GLN A 74 15.80 -2.17 -3.39
C GLN A 74 14.91 -3.20 -4.09
N ARG A 75 14.03 -3.88 -3.33
CA ARG A 75 13.05 -4.83 -3.90
C ARG A 75 12.19 -4.16 -4.98
N LEU A 76 11.78 -2.92 -4.76
CA LEU A 76 10.91 -2.17 -5.66
C LEU A 76 11.66 -1.42 -6.77
N GLY A 77 12.99 -1.51 -6.84
CA GLY A 77 13.80 -0.75 -7.81
C GLY A 77 13.73 0.77 -7.61
N VAL A 78 13.47 1.22 -6.39
CA VAL A 78 13.51 2.64 -6.00
C VAL A 78 14.91 2.96 -5.45
N PRO A 79 15.49 4.13 -5.78
CA PRO A 79 16.76 4.53 -5.18
C PRO A 79 16.71 4.56 -3.66
N VAL A 80 17.73 3.98 -3.03
CA VAL A 80 18.01 4.07 -1.59
C VAL A 80 18.17 5.56 -1.23
N SER A 81 17.51 6.01 -0.16
CA SER A 81 17.55 7.41 0.26
C SER A 81 18.01 7.49 1.70
N HIS A 82 19.17 8.13 1.93
CA HIS A 82 19.73 8.36 3.26
C HIS A 82 19.17 9.64 3.90
N ASN A 83 18.01 10.10 3.44
CA ASN A 83 17.38 11.34 3.87
C ASN A 83 16.34 11.05 4.95
N LYS A 84 16.56 11.57 6.16
CA LYS A 84 15.67 11.39 7.31
C LYS A 84 14.23 11.85 7.08
N LEU A 85 13.98 12.82 6.20
CA LEU A 85 12.62 13.25 5.84
C LEU A 85 11.89 12.15 5.06
N VAL A 86 12.63 11.40 4.25
CA VAL A 86 12.12 10.32 3.42
C VAL A 86 11.82 9.08 4.26
N GLU A 87 12.66 8.83 5.27
CA GLU A 87 12.40 7.80 6.30
C GLU A 87 11.14 8.14 7.11
N ALA A 88 11.01 9.39 7.58
CA ALA A 88 9.82 9.85 8.31
C ALA A 88 8.54 9.79 7.46
N ALA A 89 8.65 10.07 6.16
CA ALA A 89 7.55 9.93 5.22
C ALA A 89 7.09 8.47 5.10
N ALA A 90 8.03 7.54 4.91
CA ALA A 90 7.73 6.12 4.83
C ALA A 90 7.10 5.58 6.12
N ASP A 91 7.61 5.97 7.29
CA ASP A 91 7.02 5.62 8.59
C ASP A 91 5.56 6.11 8.71
N THR A 92 5.28 7.28 8.14
CA THR A 92 3.92 7.82 8.11
C THR A 92 3.02 7.02 7.15
N VAL A 93 3.50 6.69 5.95
CA VAL A 93 2.78 5.82 5.01
C VAL A 93 2.46 4.47 5.67
N ILE A 94 3.42 3.87 6.38
CA ILE A 94 3.22 2.61 7.12
C ILE A 94 2.12 2.77 8.17
N ARG A 95 2.15 3.84 8.97
CA ARG A 95 1.15 4.08 10.00
C ARG A 95 -0.26 4.25 9.43
N GLU A 96 -0.40 5.07 8.39
CA GLU A 96 -1.70 5.37 7.77
C GLU A 96 -2.27 4.16 7.01
N THR A 97 -1.41 3.41 6.30
CA THR A 97 -1.83 2.17 5.61
C THR A 97 -2.17 1.03 6.59
N LEU A 98 -1.54 0.96 7.77
CA LEU A 98 -1.93 0.00 8.83
C LEU A 98 -3.24 0.38 9.51
N GLY A 99 -3.42 1.66 9.87
CA GLY A 99 -4.60 2.16 10.58
C GLY A 99 -5.86 2.09 9.73
N LEU A 100 -5.75 2.35 8.43
CA LEU A 100 -6.88 2.36 7.50
C LEU A 100 -7.02 1.07 6.71
N GLY A 101 -5.92 0.40 6.36
CA GLY A 101 -5.96 -0.87 5.63
C GLY A 101 -6.76 -1.91 6.40
N MET A 102 -6.43 -2.17 7.66
CA MET A 102 -7.17 -3.15 8.47
C MET A 102 -8.61 -2.71 8.74
N GLY A 103 -8.84 -1.46 9.14
CA GLY A 103 -10.17 -0.95 9.49
C GLY A 103 -11.14 -0.79 8.30
N ALA A 104 -10.65 -0.42 7.12
CA ALA A 104 -11.45 -0.27 5.91
C ALA A 104 -11.81 -1.63 5.31
N LEU A 105 -10.90 -2.61 5.34
CA LEU A 105 -11.22 -3.98 4.91
C LEU A 105 -12.32 -4.59 5.78
N PHE A 106 -12.24 -4.47 7.11
CA PHE A 106 -13.30 -4.95 8.00
C PHE A 106 -14.67 -4.28 7.75
N ARG A 107 -14.70 -3.07 7.17
CA ARG A 107 -15.95 -2.41 6.75
C ARG A 107 -16.43 -2.81 5.37
N ILE A 108 -15.53 -3.06 4.41
CA ILE A 108 -15.88 -3.45 3.04
C ILE A 108 -16.39 -4.91 3.01
N PHE A 109 -15.90 -5.76 3.90
CA PHE A 109 -16.34 -7.17 4.02
C PHE A 109 -17.58 -7.40 4.92
N ARG A 110 -18.20 -6.35 5.47
CA ARG A 110 -19.42 -6.44 6.30
C ARG A 110 -20.66 -6.00 5.52
#